data_AF-A0A915XM95-F1
#
_entry.id   AF-A0A915XM95-F1
#
_cell.length_a   1.000
_cell.length_b   1.000
_cell.length_c   1.000
_cell.angle_alpha   90.00
_cell.angle_beta   90.00
_cell.angle_gamma   90.00
#
_symmetry.space_group_name_H-M   'P 1'
#
loop_
_entity.id
_entity.type
_entity.pdbx_description
1 polymer ?
#
loop_
_entity_poly.entity_id
_entity_poly.type
_entity_poly.pdbx_seq_one_letter_code
_entity_poly.pdbx_strand_id
1 'polypeptide(L)'
;MPVTPAAPRRSPDAILAELQQAARARLRVYIGAAPGVGKTYSMLQDAHGLRAKGVDVVIGFVETYGRADTEAQVGDLEVVPRRTVAYRGVTLEELDVDAVIARHPAVCVVDELAHTNAPGSARAKRYEDVLALLDAGIGVMTAVNIQHLETLNDAVARATGVRVRETVPDTFLERADEVVNVDVTVGELRTRLREGRIYRPEKIEHALSNFFRKGNLSTLRELALRVVADDVGGKAADYRAREGLAPAVIPERVMVCMSSNPEAPRVVRTGARIAGRLGSRWYAVYVETPSETPDTIKARDAEALQQNIRLAESLGATVVRVHAAKPAEGLIAFAQREGVTHVVFGQTARSRWELLWRGSTLDRFLEAVPDATVQVVPLNGHGQH
;
A
#
# COMPACT_ATOMS: atom_id res chain seq x y z
N MET A 1 -13.49 -34.97 29.92
CA MET A 1 -12.68 -34.48 28.77
C MET A 1 -13.57 -33.55 27.96
N PRO A 2 -13.19 -32.28 27.73
CA PRO A 2 -13.98 -31.41 26.88
C PRO A 2 -13.82 -31.88 25.43
N VAL A 3 -14.94 -32.07 24.75
CA VAL A 3 -15.01 -32.47 23.34
C VAL A 3 -14.60 -31.26 22.51
N THR A 4 -13.47 -31.35 21.81
CA THR A 4 -13.05 -30.33 20.84
C THR A 4 -14.16 -30.19 19.79
N PRO A 5 -14.71 -28.99 19.54
CA PRO A 5 -15.74 -28.84 18.52
C PRO A 5 -15.12 -29.17 17.16
N ALA A 6 -15.76 -30.08 16.42
CA ALA A 6 -15.35 -30.44 15.08
C ALA A 6 -15.30 -29.18 14.21
N ALA A 7 -14.19 -28.98 13.50
CA ALA A 7 -14.04 -27.89 12.54
C ALA A 7 -15.27 -27.87 11.61
N PRO A 8 -15.89 -26.71 11.35
CA PRO A 8 -17.08 -26.64 10.52
C PRO A 8 -16.79 -27.27 9.15
N ARG A 9 -17.65 -28.21 8.74
CA ARG A 9 -17.56 -28.81 7.40
C ARG A 9 -17.77 -27.70 6.37
N ARG A 10 -16.78 -27.51 5.50
CA ARG A 10 -16.86 -26.56 4.37
C ARG A 10 -18.09 -26.85 3.52
N SER A 11 -18.76 -25.80 3.05
CA SER A 11 -19.93 -25.96 2.18
C SER A 11 -19.51 -26.49 0.80
N PRO A 12 -20.37 -27.26 0.10
CA PRO A 12 -20.12 -27.68 -1.28
C PRO A 12 -19.83 -26.51 -2.23
N ASP A 13 -20.46 -25.36 -2.01
CA ASP A 13 -20.24 -24.14 -2.79
C ASP A 13 -18.85 -23.53 -2.55
N ALA A 14 -18.33 -23.59 -1.32
CA ALA A 14 -16.97 -23.16 -1.01
C ALA A 14 -15.92 -24.06 -1.68
N ILE A 15 -16.20 -25.38 -1.73
CA ILE A 15 -15.32 -26.35 -2.41
C ILE A 15 -15.36 -26.12 -3.94
N LEU A 16 -16.55 -25.88 -4.51
CA LEU A 16 -16.69 -25.58 -5.93
C LEU A 16 -15.98 -24.26 -6.30
N ALA A 17 -16.08 -23.24 -5.45
CA ALA A 17 -15.38 -21.97 -5.62
C ALA A 17 -13.84 -22.11 -5.52
N GLU A 18 -13.33 -22.91 -4.57
CA GLU A 18 -11.90 -23.25 -4.46
C GLU A 18 -11.41 -24.00 -5.72
N LEU A 19 -12.18 -24.97 -6.21
CA LEU A 19 -11.83 -25.72 -7.43
C LEU A 19 -11.84 -24.83 -8.68
N GLN A 20 -12.80 -23.90 -8.79
CA GLN A 20 -12.86 -22.92 -9.86
C GLN A 20 -11.73 -21.88 -9.78
N GLN A 21 -11.34 -21.47 -8.57
CA GLN A 21 -10.17 -20.61 -8.36
C GLN A 21 -8.85 -21.33 -8.69
N ALA A 22 -8.73 -22.61 -8.33
CA ALA A 22 -7.54 -23.41 -8.63
C ALA A 22 -7.39 -23.70 -10.13
N ALA A 23 -8.50 -23.75 -10.88
CA ALA A 23 -8.52 -23.94 -12.33
C ALA A 23 -8.35 -22.64 -13.14
N ARG A 24 -8.41 -21.47 -12.49
CA ARG A 24 -8.30 -20.17 -13.17
C ARG A 24 -6.83 -19.81 -13.43
N ALA A 25 -6.56 -19.24 -14.60
CA ALA A 25 -5.29 -18.61 -14.92
C ALA A 25 -4.92 -17.54 -13.88
N ARG A 26 -3.76 -17.70 -13.24
CA ARG A 26 -3.31 -16.81 -12.17
C ARG A 26 -2.36 -15.74 -12.68
N LEU A 27 -2.55 -14.51 -12.23
CA LEU A 27 -1.65 -13.39 -12.50
C LEU A 27 -0.80 -13.10 -11.25
N ARG A 28 0.52 -13.21 -11.40
CA ARG A 28 1.50 -12.81 -10.39
C ARG A 28 2.30 -11.60 -10.89
N VAL A 29 2.30 -10.52 -10.11
CA VAL A 29 2.98 -9.26 -10.48
C VAL A 29 4.12 -8.97 -9.51
N TYR A 30 5.33 -8.83 -10.03
CA TYR A 30 6.52 -8.41 -9.29
C TYR A 30 6.66 -6.89 -9.37
N ILE A 31 6.42 -6.21 -8.26
CA ILE A 31 6.56 -4.76 -8.15
C ILE A 31 7.92 -4.42 -7.56
N GLY A 32 8.56 -3.38 -8.09
CA GLY A 32 9.80 -2.84 -7.54
C GLY A 32 9.86 -1.33 -7.59
N ALA A 33 10.61 -0.74 -6.67
CA ALA A 33 10.76 0.71 -6.56
C ALA A 33 11.47 1.32 -7.79
N ALA A 34 12.40 0.60 -8.40
CA ALA A 34 13.27 1.11 -9.45
C ALA A 34 13.88 -0.02 -10.31
N PRO A 35 14.44 0.31 -11.49
CA PRO A 35 15.27 -0.62 -12.26
C PRO A 35 16.46 -1.12 -11.43
N GLY A 36 16.77 -2.43 -11.52
CA GLY A 36 17.92 -3.03 -10.84
C GLY A 36 17.67 -3.58 -9.44
N VAL A 37 16.45 -3.45 -8.89
CA VAL A 37 16.08 -4.10 -7.62
C VAL A 37 16.02 -5.64 -7.72
N GLY A 38 15.94 -6.18 -8.94
CA GLY A 38 16.00 -7.63 -9.18
C GLY A 38 14.68 -8.30 -9.57
N LYS A 39 13.65 -7.54 -9.98
CA LYS A 39 12.33 -8.09 -10.36
C LYS A 39 12.41 -9.28 -11.32
N THR A 40 13.09 -9.09 -12.45
CA THR A 40 13.29 -10.14 -13.47
C THR A 40 13.99 -11.37 -12.91
N TYR A 41 15.02 -11.15 -12.09
CA TYR A 41 15.79 -12.23 -11.47
C TYR A 41 14.92 -13.05 -10.50
N SER A 42 14.17 -12.38 -9.61
CA SER A 42 13.23 -13.05 -8.69
C SER A 42 12.10 -13.76 -9.43
N MET A 43 11.56 -13.14 -10.49
CA MET A 43 10.54 -13.73 -11.34
C MET A 43 11.02 -15.02 -12.01
N LEU A 44 12.24 -15.04 -12.55
CA LEU A 44 12.85 -16.23 -13.14
C LEU A 44 13.14 -17.32 -12.10
N GLN A 45 13.59 -16.95 -10.89
CA GLN A 45 13.78 -17.92 -9.79
C GLN A 45 12.47 -18.62 -9.42
N ASP A 46 11.38 -17.88 -9.33
CA ASP A 46 10.06 -18.45 -9.05
C ASP A 46 9.56 -19.32 -10.21
N ALA A 47 9.85 -18.94 -11.46
CA ALA A 47 9.54 -19.74 -12.65
C ALA A 47 10.26 -21.09 -12.63
N HIS A 48 11.55 -21.10 -12.28
CA HIS A 48 12.30 -22.34 -12.03
C HIS A 48 11.70 -23.16 -10.89
N GLY A 49 11.28 -22.52 -9.81
CA GLY A 49 10.60 -23.17 -8.69
C GLY A 49 9.28 -23.85 -9.08
N LEU A 50 8.53 -23.26 -10.01
CA LEU A 50 7.31 -23.88 -10.58
C LEU A 50 7.65 -25.06 -11.49
N ARG A 51 8.63 -24.90 -12.37
CA ARG A 51 9.07 -25.99 -13.25
C ARG A 51 9.61 -27.19 -12.48
N ALA A 52 10.37 -26.97 -11.41
CA ALA A 52 10.86 -28.04 -10.54
C ALA A 52 9.72 -28.83 -9.87
N LYS A 53 8.53 -28.25 -9.77
CA LYS A 53 7.29 -28.90 -9.29
C LYS A 53 6.48 -29.55 -10.42
N GLY A 54 7.01 -29.57 -11.65
CA GLY A 54 6.36 -30.15 -12.83
C GLY A 54 5.33 -29.26 -13.50
N VAL A 55 5.29 -27.96 -13.20
CA VAL A 55 4.42 -27.01 -13.91
C VAL A 55 5.04 -26.68 -15.27
N ASP A 56 4.21 -26.66 -16.33
CA ASP A 56 4.63 -26.26 -17.68
C ASP A 56 4.82 -24.73 -17.74
N VAL A 57 6.08 -24.29 -17.81
CA VAL A 57 6.46 -22.87 -17.75
C VAL A 57 7.27 -22.51 -18.99
N VAL A 58 6.89 -21.42 -19.65
CA VAL A 58 7.65 -20.85 -20.77
C VAL A 58 7.97 -19.38 -20.53
N ILE A 59 9.03 -18.90 -21.17
CA ILE A 59 9.34 -17.48 -21.28
C ILE A 59 8.76 -16.97 -22.59
N GLY A 60 7.77 -16.08 -22.50
CA GLY A 60 7.26 -15.35 -23.66
C GLY A 60 8.13 -14.14 -23.98
N PHE A 61 8.47 -13.36 -22.96
CA PHE A 61 9.36 -12.20 -23.11
C PHE A 61 10.10 -11.89 -21.81
N VAL A 62 11.42 -11.77 -21.86
CA VAL A 62 12.27 -11.31 -20.74
C VAL A 62 13.39 -10.46 -21.30
N GLU A 63 13.56 -9.24 -20.77
CA GLU A 63 14.66 -8.37 -21.17
C GLU A 63 15.81 -8.44 -20.14
N THR A 64 16.94 -9.01 -20.56
CA THR A 64 18.10 -9.22 -19.68
C THR A 64 18.99 -7.98 -19.61
N TYR A 65 18.87 -7.05 -20.58
CA TYR A 65 19.71 -5.85 -20.68
C TYR A 65 21.22 -6.13 -20.68
N GLY A 66 21.65 -7.32 -21.14
CA GLY A 66 23.06 -7.72 -21.14
C GLY A 66 23.60 -8.09 -19.74
N ARG A 67 22.73 -8.36 -18.77
CA ARG A 67 23.15 -8.76 -17.42
C ARG A 67 23.41 -10.25 -17.36
N ALA A 68 24.70 -10.64 -17.30
CA ALA A 68 25.14 -12.03 -17.26
C ALA A 68 24.38 -12.89 -16.23
N ASP A 69 24.18 -12.37 -15.00
CA ASP A 69 23.46 -13.10 -13.95
C ASP A 69 21.98 -13.35 -14.31
N THR A 70 21.34 -12.45 -15.06
CA THR A 70 19.94 -12.61 -15.48
C THR A 70 19.82 -13.50 -16.71
N GLU A 71 20.79 -13.40 -17.64
CA GLU A 71 20.90 -14.32 -18.78
C GLU A 71 21.12 -15.76 -18.31
N ALA A 72 21.99 -15.97 -17.32
CA ALA A 72 22.20 -17.27 -16.70
C ALA A 72 20.90 -17.80 -16.04
N GLN A 73 20.02 -16.92 -15.55
CA GLN A 73 18.75 -17.33 -14.96
C GLN A 73 17.67 -17.72 -15.95
N VAL A 74 17.80 -17.38 -17.24
CA VAL A 74 16.96 -18.02 -18.28
C VAL A 74 17.18 -19.52 -18.24
N GLY A 75 18.46 -19.92 -18.12
CA GLY A 75 18.86 -21.30 -17.91
C GLY A 75 18.28 -22.22 -18.97
N ASP A 76 17.57 -23.25 -18.52
CA ASP A 76 16.95 -24.28 -19.34
C ASP A 76 15.44 -24.09 -19.53
N LEU A 77 14.87 -22.94 -19.13
CA LEU A 77 13.45 -22.63 -19.35
C LEU A 77 13.17 -22.55 -20.86
N GLU A 78 12.04 -23.11 -21.31
CA GLU A 78 11.60 -23.01 -22.70
C GLU A 78 11.32 -21.54 -23.05
N VAL A 79 11.89 -21.05 -24.15
CA VAL A 79 11.69 -19.67 -24.63
C VAL A 79 10.90 -19.70 -25.92
N VAL A 80 9.75 -19.03 -25.94
CA VAL A 80 8.99 -18.82 -27.18
C VAL A 80 9.71 -17.77 -28.03
N PRO A 81 9.99 -18.05 -29.32
CA PRO A 81 10.65 -17.08 -30.19
C PRO A 81 9.91 -15.74 -30.24
N ARG A 82 10.66 -14.65 -30.13
CA ARG A 82 10.12 -13.29 -30.18
C ARG A 82 9.65 -12.95 -31.58
N ARG A 83 8.55 -12.21 -31.69
CA ARG A 83 8.08 -11.66 -32.96
C ARG A 83 8.93 -10.48 -33.36
N THR A 84 9.40 -10.46 -34.60
CA THR A 84 10.23 -9.37 -35.12
C THR A 84 9.41 -8.38 -35.95
N VAL A 85 9.52 -7.08 -35.68
CA VAL A 85 8.77 -6.02 -36.35
C VAL A 85 9.74 -4.97 -36.90
N ALA A 86 9.75 -4.75 -38.21
CA ALA A 86 10.53 -3.70 -38.84
C ALA A 86 9.81 -2.35 -38.73
N TYR A 87 10.42 -1.36 -38.08
CA TYR A 87 9.84 -0.04 -37.91
C TYR A 87 10.90 1.07 -38.08
N ARG A 88 10.67 1.99 -39.04
CA ARG A 88 11.56 3.13 -39.35
C ARG A 88 13.04 2.74 -39.52
N GLY A 89 13.31 1.59 -40.14
CA GLY A 89 14.67 1.10 -40.39
C GLY A 89 15.35 0.44 -39.18
N VAL A 90 14.63 0.23 -38.07
CA VAL A 90 15.09 -0.53 -36.91
C VAL A 90 14.23 -1.79 -36.76
N THR A 91 14.87 -2.88 -36.36
CA THR A 91 14.20 -4.14 -36.03
C THR A 91 13.85 -4.14 -34.54
N LEU A 92 12.56 -4.22 -34.23
CA LEU A 92 12.03 -4.32 -32.87
C LEU A 92 11.62 -5.76 -32.59
N GLU A 93 11.83 -6.22 -31.35
CA GLU A 93 11.41 -7.54 -30.90
C GLU A 93 10.25 -7.40 -29.90
N GLU A 94 9.21 -8.22 -30.07
CA GLU A 94 8.01 -8.21 -29.24
C GLU A 94 7.64 -9.62 -28.79
N LEU A 95 6.81 -9.69 -27.76
CA LEU A 95 6.13 -10.91 -27.35
C LEU A 95 5.27 -11.45 -28.52
N ASP A 96 5.44 -12.74 -28.86
CA ASP A 96 4.55 -13.43 -29.79
C ASP A 96 3.40 -14.09 -29.03
N VAL A 97 2.33 -13.32 -28.81
CA VAL A 97 1.15 -13.77 -28.05
C VAL A 97 0.48 -14.97 -28.72
N ASP A 98 0.39 -14.96 -30.05
CA ASP A 98 -0.29 -16.02 -30.79
C ASP A 98 0.50 -17.34 -30.70
N ALA A 99 1.84 -17.27 -30.76
CA ALA A 99 2.69 -18.43 -30.54
C ALA A 99 2.59 -18.99 -29.12
N VAL A 100 2.54 -18.11 -28.10
CA VAL A 100 2.34 -18.55 -26.70
C VAL A 100 0.98 -19.20 -26.52
N ILE A 101 -0.09 -18.62 -27.06
CA ILE A 101 -1.45 -19.20 -27.00
C ILE A 101 -1.50 -20.55 -27.72
N ALA A 102 -0.88 -20.67 -28.89
CA ALA A 102 -0.80 -21.93 -29.63
C ALA A 102 -0.02 -23.02 -28.87
N ARG A 103 1.04 -22.63 -28.13
CA ARG A 103 1.80 -23.53 -27.25
C ARG A 103 1.05 -23.91 -25.97
N HIS A 104 0.13 -23.05 -25.53
CA HIS A 104 -0.76 -23.24 -24.38
C HIS A 104 -0.07 -23.76 -23.09
N PRO A 105 0.97 -23.07 -22.60
CA PRO A 105 1.64 -23.44 -21.35
C PRO A 105 0.74 -23.21 -20.13
N ALA A 106 1.07 -23.80 -18.99
CA ALA A 106 0.37 -23.50 -17.74
C ALA A 106 0.70 -22.09 -17.23
N VAL A 107 1.97 -21.67 -17.38
CA VAL A 107 2.44 -20.33 -16.99
C VAL A 107 3.38 -19.73 -18.04
N CYS A 108 3.18 -18.45 -18.38
CA CYS A 108 4.05 -17.66 -19.23
C CYS A 108 4.73 -16.52 -18.44
N VAL A 109 6.05 -16.38 -18.59
CA VAL A 109 6.82 -15.26 -18.04
C VAL A 109 6.87 -14.11 -19.06
N VAL A 110 6.45 -12.91 -18.65
CA VAL A 110 6.37 -11.70 -19.48
C VAL A 110 6.89 -10.48 -18.71
N ASP A 111 8.11 -10.02 -19.01
CA ASP A 111 8.71 -8.83 -18.40
C ASP A 111 8.27 -7.52 -19.07
N GLU A 112 8.56 -6.40 -18.41
CA GLU A 112 8.28 -5.02 -18.83
C GLU A 112 6.81 -4.75 -19.09
N LEU A 113 5.96 -5.02 -18.10
CA LEU A 113 4.50 -4.86 -18.20
C LEU A 113 4.04 -3.50 -18.76
N ALA A 114 4.80 -2.43 -18.46
CA ALA A 114 4.50 -1.07 -18.87
C ALA A 114 4.85 -0.75 -20.34
N HIS A 115 5.54 -1.66 -21.03
CA HIS A 115 6.03 -1.46 -22.39
C HIS A 115 4.92 -1.07 -23.36
N THR A 116 5.25 -0.17 -24.28
CA THR A 116 4.42 0.21 -25.42
C THR A 116 4.84 -0.60 -26.63
N ASN A 117 3.94 -1.47 -27.10
CA ASN A 117 4.24 -2.39 -28.19
C ASN A 117 4.57 -1.62 -29.47
N ALA A 118 5.39 -2.26 -30.32
CA ALA A 118 5.77 -1.75 -31.63
C ALA A 118 4.52 -1.33 -32.46
N PRO A 119 4.57 -0.20 -33.20
CA PRO A 119 3.48 0.23 -34.06
C PRO A 119 3.06 -0.85 -35.06
N GLY A 120 1.74 -1.06 -35.21
CA GLY A 120 1.17 -2.14 -36.01
C GLY A 120 0.96 -3.46 -35.26
N SER A 121 1.29 -3.51 -33.96
CA SER A 121 0.88 -4.61 -33.08
C SER A 121 -0.63 -4.65 -32.88
N ALA A 122 -1.19 -5.84 -32.66
CA ALA A 122 -2.62 -6.02 -32.43
C ALA A 122 -3.12 -5.29 -31.17
N ARG A 123 -2.22 -5.10 -30.19
CA ARG A 123 -2.46 -4.41 -28.93
C ARG A 123 -1.39 -3.34 -28.73
N ALA A 124 -1.77 -2.21 -28.13
CA ALA A 124 -0.88 -1.06 -28.00
C ALA A 124 0.06 -1.20 -26.80
N LYS A 125 -0.34 -1.94 -25.76
CA LYS A 125 0.39 -2.05 -24.50
C LYS A 125 0.63 -3.51 -24.13
N ARG A 126 1.80 -3.82 -23.56
CA ARG A 126 2.14 -5.18 -23.13
C ARG A 126 1.21 -5.72 -22.05
N TYR A 127 0.67 -4.88 -21.18
CA TYR A 127 -0.34 -5.33 -20.21
C TYR A 127 -1.60 -5.87 -20.90
N GLU A 128 -1.96 -5.39 -22.10
CA GLU A 128 -3.10 -5.92 -22.87
C GLU A 128 -2.78 -7.29 -23.45
N ASP A 129 -1.52 -7.54 -23.82
CA ASP A 129 -1.07 -8.88 -24.22
C ASP A 129 -1.14 -9.86 -23.04
N VAL A 130 -0.72 -9.42 -21.85
CA VAL A 130 -0.85 -10.21 -20.62
C VAL A 130 -2.32 -10.54 -20.34
N LEU A 131 -3.24 -9.59 -20.50
CA LEU A 131 -4.67 -9.85 -20.36
C LEU A 131 -5.16 -10.91 -21.37
N ALA A 132 -4.70 -10.85 -22.62
CA ALA A 132 -5.08 -11.83 -23.63
C ALA A 132 -4.57 -13.25 -23.32
N LEU A 133 -3.36 -13.38 -22.73
CA LEU A 133 -2.86 -14.67 -22.25
C LEU A 133 -3.71 -15.22 -21.11
N LEU A 134 -4.08 -14.37 -20.14
CA LEU A 134 -4.95 -14.75 -19.02
C LEU A 134 -6.34 -15.17 -19.51
N ASP A 135 -6.92 -14.45 -20.47
CA ASP A 135 -8.22 -14.76 -21.07
C ASP A 135 -8.18 -16.08 -21.86
N ALA A 136 -7.02 -16.45 -22.39
CA ALA A 136 -6.76 -17.76 -23.01
C ALA A 136 -6.53 -18.90 -22.00
N GLY A 137 -6.60 -18.64 -20.68
CA GLY A 137 -6.42 -19.65 -19.64
C GLY A 137 -4.96 -19.90 -19.24
N ILE A 138 -4.02 -19.05 -19.65
CA ILE A 138 -2.59 -19.18 -19.35
C ILE A 138 -2.24 -18.28 -18.16
N GLY A 139 -1.66 -18.84 -17.09
CA GLY A 139 -1.16 -18.05 -15.97
C GLY A 139 0.00 -17.15 -16.40
N VAL A 140 0.14 -15.96 -15.80
CA VAL A 140 1.20 -15.00 -16.19
C VAL A 140 1.98 -14.53 -14.97
N MET A 141 3.31 -14.57 -15.09
CA MET A 141 4.25 -13.90 -14.19
C MET A 141 4.81 -12.67 -14.89
N THR A 142 4.64 -11.50 -14.31
CA THR A 142 5.09 -10.24 -14.93
C THR A 142 5.72 -9.28 -13.94
N ALA A 143 6.49 -8.32 -14.42
CA ALA A 143 7.19 -7.36 -13.58
C ALA A 143 6.96 -5.91 -14.01
N VAL A 144 6.86 -5.01 -13.03
CA VAL A 144 6.66 -3.57 -13.24
C VAL A 144 7.36 -2.73 -12.17
N ASN A 145 7.89 -1.58 -12.56
CA ASN A 145 8.33 -0.60 -11.57
C ASN A 145 7.17 0.29 -11.14
N ILE A 146 7.17 0.70 -9.87
CA ILE A 146 6.11 1.54 -9.29
C ILE A 146 5.86 2.84 -10.05
N GLN A 147 6.90 3.37 -10.70
CA GLN A 147 6.84 4.59 -11.50
C GLN A 147 5.89 4.52 -12.69
N HIS A 148 5.54 3.32 -13.14
CA HIS A 148 4.67 3.11 -14.30
C HIS A 148 3.20 3.03 -13.93
N LEU A 149 2.84 3.01 -12.64
CA LEU A 149 1.42 3.10 -12.26
C LEU A 149 0.89 4.50 -12.57
N GLU A 150 -0.26 4.54 -13.21
CA GLU A 150 -0.84 5.76 -13.74
C GLU A 150 -1.12 6.79 -12.64
N THR A 151 -1.71 6.38 -11.52
CA THR A 151 -2.02 7.28 -10.39
C THR A 151 -0.77 7.88 -9.72
N LEU A 152 0.38 7.23 -9.86
CA LEU A 152 1.63 7.64 -9.21
C LEU A 152 2.50 8.55 -10.07
N ASN A 153 2.14 8.75 -11.34
CA ASN A 153 2.97 9.46 -12.32
C ASN A 153 3.31 10.89 -11.87
N ASP A 154 2.33 11.62 -11.32
CA ASP A 154 2.53 12.98 -10.79
C ASP A 154 3.42 13.01 -9.55
N ALA A 155 3.26 12.05 -8.64
CA ALA A 155 4.08 11.94 -7.44
C ALA A 155 5.53 11.60 -7.81
N VAL A 156 5.73 10.69 -8.77
CA VAL A 156 7.03 10.30 -9.31
C VAL A 156 7.69 11.46 -10.04
N ALA A 157 6.94 12.21 -10.86
CA ALA A 157 7.46 13.38 -11.58
C ALA A 157 7.89 14.48 -10.61
N ARG A 158 7.14 14.74 -9.54
CA ARG A 158 7.54 15.68 -8.48
C ARG A 158 8.80 15.22 -7.75
N ALA A 159 8.91 13.92 -7.46
CA ALA A 159 10.04 13.38 -6.72
C ALA A 159 11.32 13.30 -7.58
N THR A 160 11.20 12.94 -8.86
CA THR A 160 12.35 12.60 -9.71
C THR A 160 12.68 13.64 -10.77
N GLY A 161 11.74 14.55 -11.08
CA GLY A 161 11.82 15.45 -12.23
C GLY A 161 11.61 14.78 -13.59
N VAL A 162 11.35 13.46 -13.61
CA VAL A 162 11.18 12.68 -14.84
C VAL A 162 9.71 12.33 -15.02
N ARG A 163 9.16 12.66 -16.20
CA ARG A 163 7.81 12.23 -16.60
C ARG A 163 7.87 10.84 -17.20
N VAL A 164 7.06 9.92 -16.68
CA VAL A 164 6.96 8.55 -17.19
C VAL A 164 5.89 8.51 -18.26
N ARG A 165 6.27 8.15 -19.50
CA ARG A 165 5.34 8.06 -20.63
C ARG A 165 4.64 6.72 -20.74
N GLU A 166 5.33 5.68 -20.30
CA GLU A 166 4.84 4.31 -20.35
C GLU A 166 4.14 3.99 -19.04
N THR A 167 2.82 3.88 -19.09
CA THR A 167 1.99 3.65 -17.92
C THR A 167 1.19 2.35 -18.00
N VAL A 168 0.79 1.87 -16.83
CA VAL A 168 -0.14 0.76 -16.61
C VAL A 168 -1.26 1.28 -15.70
N PRO A 169 -2.53 1.05 -16.05
CA PRO A 169 -3.65 1.40 -15.19
C PRO A 169 -3.58 0.64 -13.87
N ASP A 170 -3.86 1.33 -12.76
CA ASP A 170 -3.84 0.73 -11.42
C ASP A 170 -4.84 -0.44 -11.29
N THR A 171 -5.95 -0.39 -12.01
CA THR A 171 -6.96 -1.47 -12.09
C THR A 171 -6.41 -2.79 -12.64
N PHE A 172 -5.25 -2.78 -13.31
CA PHE A 172 -4.56 -3.99 -13.69
C PHE A 172 -4.04 -4.77 -12.46
N LEU A 173 -3.56 -4.06 -11.43
CA LEU A 173 -3.07 -4.70 -10.20
C LEU A 173 -4.21 -5.35 -9.41
N GLU A 174 -5.41 -4.79 -9.45
CA GLU A 174 -6.60 -5.37 -8.82
C GLU A 174 -6.94 -6.76 -9.39
N ARG A 175 -6.54 -7.04 -10.65
CA ARG A 175 -6.70 -8.36 -11.27
C ARG A 175 -5.63 -9.36 -10.85
N ALA A 176 -4.54 -8.92 -10.21
CA ALA A 176 -3.45 -9.80 -9.82
C ALA A 176 -3.87 -10.67 -8.62
N ASP A 177 -3.73 -11.98 -8.75
CA ASP A 177 -3.93 -12.92 -7.64
C ASP A 177 -2.84 -12.73 -6.58
N GLU A 178 -1.63 -12.35 -7.00
CA GLU A 178 -0.49 -12.16 -6.11
C GLU A 178 0.37 -10.96 -6.55
N VAL A 179 0.67 -10.08 -5.60
CA VAL A 179 1.58 -8.95 -5.81
C VAL A 179 2.80 -9.16 -4.92
N VAL A 180 3.95 -9.38 -5.56
CA VAL A 180 5.23 -9.65 -4.88
C VAL A 180 6.08 -8.38 -4.88
N ASN A 181 6.46 -7.93 -3.69
CA ASN A 181 7.38 -6.81 -3.56
C ASN A 181 8.84 -7.27 -3.68
N VAL A 182 9.57 -6.74 -4.66
CA VAL A 182 11.00 -6.94 -4.81
C VAL A 182 11.74 -5.69 -4.34
N ASP A 183 12.17 -5.72 -3.09
CA ASP A 183 12.78 -4.59 -2.40
C ASP A 183 14.28 -4.76 -2.19
N VAL A 184 15.01 -3.64 -2.32
CA VAL A 184 16.45 -3.53 -2.09
C VAL A 184 16.72 -2.20 -1.42
N THR A 185 17.72 -2.15 -0.54
CA THR A 185 18.07 -0.89 0.12
C THR A 185 18.57 0.15 -0.91
N VAL A 186 18.30 1.44 -0.66
CA VAL A 186 18.77 2.53 -1.53
C VAL A 186 20.31 2.52 -1.67
N GLY A 187 21.02 2.15 -0.60
CA GLY A 187 22.48 2.03 -0.62
C GLY A 187 22.93 0.94 -1.59
N GLU A 188 22.36 -0.26 -1.44
CA GLU A 188 22.68 -1.41 -2.29
C GLU A 188 22.32 -1.16 -3.76
N LEU A 189 21.16 -0.57 -4.05
CA LEU A 189 20.77 -0.26 -5.42
C LEU A 189 21.75 0.70 -6.11
N ARG A 190 22.23 1.72 -5.37
CA ARG A 190 23.26 2.63 -5.88
C ARG A 190 24.62 1.95 -6.03
N THR A 191 24.96 1.00 -5.16
CA THR A 191 26.18 0.18 -5.33
C THR A 191 26.10 -0.66 -6.59
N ARG A 192 24.99 -1.38 -6.82
CA ARG A 192 24.76 -2.15 -8.05
C ARG A 192 24.86 -1.27 -9.30
N LEU A 193 24.36 -0.04 -9.24
CA LEU A 193 24.49 0.91 -10.34
C LEU A 193 25.97 1.28 -10.61
N ARG A 194 26.74 1.59 -9.57
CA ARG A 194 28.18 1.93 -9.70
C ARG A 194 29.02 0.78 -10.22
N GLU A 195 28.64 -0.45 -9.88
CA GLU A 195 29.28 -1.67 -10.36
C GLU A 195 28.93 -2.00 -11.83
N GLY A 196 28.09 -1.17 -12.49
CA GLY A 196 27.67 -1.41 -13.87
C GLY A 196 26.64 -2.54 -14.02
N ARG A 197 26.05 -3.03 -12.92
CA ARG A 197 25.07 -4.13 -12.94
C ARG A 197 23.67 -3.71 -13.43
N ILE A 198 23.43 -2.41 -13.58
CA ILE A 198 22.12 -1.85 -13.96
C ILE A 198 22.19 -1.10 -15.30
N TYR A 199 23.20 -0.24 -15.47
CA TYR A 199 23.44 0.53 -16.69
C TYR A 199 24.90 0.44 -17.12
N ARG A 200 25.11 0.67 -18.42
CA ARG A 200 26.44 0.80 -19.00
C ARG A 200 27.22 1.97 -18.38
N PRO A 201 28.56 1.88 -18.28
CA PRO A 201 29.41 2.84 -17.57
C PRO A 201 29.15 4.31 -17.94
N GLU A 202 28.89 4.59 -19.21
CA GLU A 202 28.73 5.95 -19.73
C GLU A 202 27.48 6.65 -19.17
N LYS A 203 26.48 5.89 -18.71
CA LYS A 203 25.21 6.41 -18.17
C LYS A 203 25.18 6.46 -16.64
N ILE A 204 26.17 5.90 -15.95
CA ILE A 204 26.15 5.74 -14.48
C ILE A 204 26.11 7.10 -13.76
N GLU A 205 27.03 8.01 -14.07
CA GLU A 205 27.12 9.31 -13.39
C GLU A 205 25.87 10.17 -13.61
N HIS A 206 25.35 10.17 -14.83
CA HIS A 206 24.10 10.85 -15.16
C HIS A 206 22.91 10.23 -14.43
N ALA A 207 22.84 8.90 -14.33
CA ALA A 207 21.77 8.22 -13.61
C ALA A 207 21.82 8.49 -12.09
N LEU A 208 23.01 8.43 -11.47
CA LEU A 208 23.24 8.75 -10.05
C LEU A 208 22.89 10.20 -9.71
N SER A 209 23.19 11.11 -10.63
CA SER A 209 22.94 12.54 -10.49
C SER A 209 21.50 12.93 -10.81
N ASN A 210 20.64 12.01 -11.28
CA ASN A 210 19.24 12.27 -11.60
C ASN A 210 18.32 11.25 -10.92
N PHE A 211 17.87 10.24 -11.66
CA PHE A 211 16.87 9.27 -11.19
C PHE A 211 17.33 8.52 -9.91
N PHE A 212 18.60 8.11 -9.83
CA PHE A 212 19.17 7.32 -8.73
C PHE A 212 19.71 8.17 -7.56
N ARG A 213 19.24 9.41 -7.41
CA ARG A 213 19.48 10.20 -6.20
C ARG A 213 18.84 9.51 -4.99
N LYS A 214 19.51 9.62 -3.83
CA LYS A 214 19.05 8.98 -2.57
C LYS A 214 17.60 9.36 -2.23
N GLY A 215 17.25 10.64 -2.32
CA GLY A 215 15.89 11.11 -2.04
C GLY A 215 14.82 10.52 -2.97
N ASN A 216 15.12 10.46 -4.27
CA ASN A 216 14.23 9.89 -5.28
C ASN A 216 13.97 8.41 -5.00
N LEU A 217 15.04 7.63 -4.80
CA LEU A 217 14.95 6.20 -4.54
C LEU A 217 14.24 5.90 -3.21
N SER A 218 14.46 6.70 -2.16
CA SER A 218 13.71 6.58 -0.91
C SER A 218 12.21 6.81 -1.13
N THR A 219 11.85 7.82 -1.92
CA THR A 219 10.44 8.14 -2.22
C THR A 219 9.79 7.02 -3.02
N LEU A 220 10.45 6.52 -4.07
CA LEU A 220 9.95 5.43 -4.88
C LEU A 220 9.79 4.13 -4.07
N ARG A 221 10.73 3.86 -3.15
CA ARG A 221 10.64 2.71 -2.23
C ARG A 221 9.46 2.84 -1.28
N GLU A 222 9.23 4.02 -0.71
CA GLU A 222 8.06 4.28 0.12
C GLU A 222 6.75 4.07 -0.67
N LEU A 223 6.66 4.59 -1.90
CA LEU A 223 5.50 4.39 -2.76
C LEU A 223 5.26 2.91 -3.08
N ALA A 224 6.32 2.16 -3.40
CA ALA A 224 6.22 0.74 -3.71
C ALA A 224 5.70 -0.06 -2.50
N LEU A 225 6.24 0.19 -1.31
CA LEU A 225 5.80 -0.45 -0.07
C LEU A 225 4.35 -0.12 0.27
N ARG A 226 3.92 1.14 0.05
CA ARG A 226 2.54 1.56 0.28
C ARG A 226 1.56 0.83 -0.64
N VAL A 227 1.83 0.77 -1.95
CA VAL A 227 0.95 0.07 -2.90
C VAL A 227 0.81 -1.41 -2.55
N VAL A 228 1.90 -2.08 -2.18
CA VAL A 228 1.84 -3.49 -1.79
C VAL A 228 1.07 -3.67 -0.48
N ALA A 229 1.24 -2.76 0.49
CA ALA A 229 0.47 -2.80 1.73
C ALA A 229 -1.04 -2.60 1.48
N ASP A 230 -1.40 -1.69 0.58
CA ASP A 230 -2.79 -1.44 0.20
C ASP A 230 -3.42 -2.65 -0.51
N ASP A 231 -2.70 -3.31 -1.44
CA ASP A 231 -3.16 -4.55 -2.10
C ASP A 231 -3.39 -5.69 -1.10
N VAL A 232 -2.41 -5.94 -0.23
CA VAL A 232 -2.50 -6.98 0.80
C VAL A 232 -3.66 -6.68 1.76
N GLY A 233 -3.84 -5.41 2.14
CA GLY A 233 -4.95 -4.96 2.98
C GLY A 233 -6.31 -5.20 2.33
N GLY A 234 -6.47 -4.83 1.06
CA GLY A 234 -7.71 -5.05 0.29
C GLY A 234 -8.07 -6.52 0.17
N LYS A 235 -7.13 -7.36 -0.27
CA LYS A 235 -7.35 -8.81 -0.41
C LYS A 235 -7.68 -9.49 0.92
N ALA A 236 -7.01 -9.08 1.99
CA ALA A 236 -7.27 -9.60 3.33
C ALA A 236 -8.66 -9.19 3.87
N ALA A 237 -9.18 -8.03 3.45
CA ALA A 237 -10.54 -7.60 3.76
C ALA A 237 -11.57 -8.40 2.95
N ASP A 238 -11.38 -8.53 1.64
CA ASP A 238 -12.26 -9.29 0.74
C ASP A 238 -12.37 -10.77 1.14
N TYR A 239 -11.23 -11.40 1.44
CA TYR A 239 -11.20 -12.79 1.92
C TYR A 239 -12.01 -12.94 3.22
N ARG A 240 -11.83 -12.03 4.18
CA ARG A 240 -12.58 -12.06 5.44
C ARG A 240 -14.07 -11.88 5.22
N ALA A 241 -14.47 -10.95 4.36
CA ALA A 241 -15.86 -10.72 4.03
C ALA A 241 -16.51 -11.97 3.41
N ARG A 242 -15.81 -12.66 2.50
CA ARG A 242 -16.28 -13.92 1.88
C ARG A 242 -16.39 -15.07 2.88
N GLU A 243 -15.42 -15.20 3.77
CA GLU A 243 -15.40 -16.24 4.81
C GLU A 243 -16.28 -15.91 6.04
N GLY A 244 -16.99 -14.78 6.03
CA GLY A 244 -17.79 -14.32 7.17
C GLY A 244 -16.96 -14.05 8.43
N LEU A 245 -15.65 -13.81 8.27
CA LEU A 245 -14.75 -13.48 9.35
C LEU A 245 -14.93 -12.01 9.75
N ALA A 246 -14.76 -11.72 11.04
CA ALA A 246 -14.72 -10.34 11.51
C ALA A 246 -13.65 -9.53 10.73
N PRO A 247 -13.88 -8.22 10.50
CA PRO A 247 -12.91 -7.37 9.83
C PRO A 247 -11.50 -7.54 10.40
N ALA A 248 -10.49 -7.44 9.53
CA ALA A 248 -9.12 -7.41 9.99
C ALA A 248 -8.97 -6.26 11.01
N VAL A 249 -8.10 -6.42 12.01
CA VAL A 249 -7.69 -5.28 12.84
C VAL A 249 -6.86 -4.35 11.93
N ILE A 250 -7.54 -3.41 11.28
CA ILE A 250 -7.02 -2.39 10.34
C ILE A 250 -5.96 -1.53 11.06
N PRO A 251 -4.94 -0.98 10.36
CA PRO A 251 -3.94 -0.08 10.93
C PRO A 251 -4.59 0.96 11.85
N GLU A 252 -4.10 1.01 13.08
CA GLU A 252 -4.84 1.63 14.17
C GLU A 252 -4.94 3.14 13.99
N ARG A 253 -6.10 3.69 13.61
CA ARG A 253 -6.26 5.15 13.48
C ARG A 253 -6.47 5.76 14.85
N VAL A 254 -5.50 6.57 15.27
CA VAL A 254 -5.51 7.22 16.57
C VAL A 254 -6.18 8.58 16.46
N MET A 255 -7.24 8.80 17.22
CA MET A 255 -7.86 10.10 17.43
C MET A 255 -7.52 10.61 18.82
N VAL A 256 -7.07 11.86 18.92
CA VAL A 256 -6.85 12.55 20.18
C VAL A 256 -7.84 13.68 20.29
N CYS A 257 -8.69 13.62 21.31
CA CYS A 257 -9.69 14.64 21.57
C CYS A 257 -9.02 15.83 22.27
N MET A 258 -8.83 16.93 21.54
CA MET A 258 -8.25 18.15 22.07
C MET A 258 -9.33 19.04 22.69
N SER A 259 -8.95 19.76 23.75
CA SER A 259 -9.77 20.79 24.37
C SER A 259 -8.96 22.07 24.56
N SER A 260 -9.64 23.17 24.85
CA SER A 260 -9.05 24.47 25.22
C SER A 260 -8.45 24.50 26.64
N ASN A 261 -8.41 23.36 27.35
CA ASN A 261 -7.91 23.26 28.72
C ASN A 261 -6.36 23.21 28.78
N PRO A 262 -5.70 23.86 29.76
CA PRO A 262 -4.25 23.79 29.99
C PRO A 262 -3.61 22.38 30.09
N GLU A 263 -4.41 21.33 30.30
CA GLU A 263 -3.94 19.93 30.42
C GLU A 263 -3.84 19.19 29.07
N ALA A 264 -4.35 19.80 28.00
CA ALA A 264 -4.32 19.24 26.65
C ALA A 264 -2.91 18.86 26.14
N PRO A 265 -1.80 19.56 26.48
CA PRO A 265 -0.47 19.14 26.03
C PRO A 265 -0.07 17.73 26.44
N ARG A 266 -0.52 17.26 27.62
CA ARG A 266 -0.23 15.89 28.10
C ARG A 266 -1.00 14.84 27.31
N VAL A 267 -2.25 15.13 26.98
CA VAL A 267 -3.12 14.26 26.17
C VAL A 267 -2.55 14.15 24.75
N VAL A 268 -2.18 15.28 24.16
CA VAL A 268 -1.53 15.39 22.84
C VAL A 268 -0.24 14.58 22.79
N ARG A 269 0.66 14.74 23.78
CA ARG A 269 1.91 13.95 23.86
C ARG A 269 1.66 12.46 24.07
N THR A 270 0.65 12.10 24.87
CA THR A 270 0.30 10.70 25.11
C THR A 270 -0.23 10.04 23.84
N GLY A 271 -1.11 10.74 23.12
CA GLY A 271 -1.62 10.31 21.84
C GLY A 271 -0.54 10.18 20.77
N ALA A 272 0.38 11.13 20.67
CA ALA A 272 1.54 11.04 19.77
C ALA A 272 2.40 9.80 20.06
N ARG A 273 2.64 9.48 21.34
CA ARG A 273 3.39 8.28 21.73
C ARG A 273 2.64 6.97 21.42
N ILE A 274 1.31 6.98 21.47
CA ILE A 274 0.49 5.84 21.08
C ILE A 274 0.56 5.67 19.56
N ALA A 275 0.27 6.73 18.80
CA ALA A 275 0.36 6.73 17.34
C ALA A 275 1.73 6.28 16.83
N GLY A 276 2.82 6.75 17.45
CA GLY A 276 4.18 6.35 17.10
C GLY A 276 4.47 4.86 17.36
N ARG A 277 3.94 4.27 18.44
CA ARG A 277 4.07 2.82 18.71
C ARG A 277 3.30 1.97 17.71
N LEU A 278 2.19 2.51 17.21
CA LEU A 278 1.30 1.83 16.28
C LEU A 278 1.68 2.05 14.81
N GLY A 279 2.72 2.86 14.55
CA GLY A 279 3.12 3.23 13.20
C GLY A 279 2.02 3.95 12.42
N SER A 280 1.10 4.63 13.12
CA SER A 280 -0.11 5.16 12.52
C SER A 280 -0.13 6.68 12.45
N ARG A 281 -0.81 7.19 11.42
CA ARG A 281 -1.21 8.60 11.38
C ARG A 281 -2.27 8.85 12.45
N TRP A 282 -2.26 10.04 13.01
CA TRP A 282 -3.19 10.37 14.09
C TRP A 282 -3.79 11.75 13.90
N TYR A 283 -5.02 11.88 14.39
CA TYR A 283 -5.82 13.08 14.28
C TYR A 283 -5.87 13.78 15.63
N ALA A 284 -5.67 15.10 15.62
CA ALA A 284 -5.93 15.97 16.74
C ALA A 284 -7.25 16.69 16.49
N VAL A 285 -8.32 16.22 17.14
CA VAL A 285 -9.69 16.66 16.85
C VAL A 285 -10.15 17.65 17.91
N TYR A 286 -10.52 18.85 17.48
CA TYR A 286 -11.17 19.85 18.32
C TYR A 286 -12.61 20.03 17.84
N VAL A 287 -13.57 19.99 18.78
CA VAL A 287 -14.97 20.25 18.46
C VAL A 287 -15.34 21.67 18.87
N GLU A 288 -15.65 22.49 17.88
CA GLU A 288 -16.15 23.84 18.06
C GLU A 288 -17.65 23.79 18.36
N THR A 289 -18.01 24.23 19.56
CA THR A 289 -19.41 24.34 20.02
C THR A 289 -19.92 25.77 19.85
N PRO A 290 -21.25 26.00 19.74
CA PRO A 290 -21.83 27.34 19.62
C PRO A 290 -21.46 28.30 20.77
N SER A 291 -21.10 27.79 21.95
CA SER A 291 -20.63 28.57 23.10
C SER A 291 -19.14 28.95 23.04
N GLU A 292 -18.39 28.41 22.08
CA GLU A 292 -16.94 28.61 21.90
C GLU A 292 -16.60 29.20 20.52
N THR A 293 -17.53 29.92 19.90
CA THR A 293 -17.25 30.65 18.66
C THR A 293 -16.20 31.74 18.89
N PRO A 294 -15.47 32.18 17.83
CA PRO A 294 -14.41 33.19 17.95
C PRO A 294 -14.80 34.47 18.70
N ASP A 295 -16.08 34.83 18.67
CA ASP A 295 -16.63 36.03 19.32
C ASP A 295 -16.99 35.83 20.80
N THR A 296 -17.04 34.59 21.28
CA THR A 296 -17.53 34.23 22.63
C THR A 296 -16.54 33.45 23.48
N ILE A 297 -15.47 32.90 22.90
CA ILE A 297 -14.41 32.22 23.63
C ILE A 297 -13.59 33.23 24.46
N LYS A 298 -13.26 32.87 25.70
CA LYS A 298 -12.37 33.70 26.53
C LYS A 298 -10.99 33.75 25.88
N ALA A 299 -10.36 34.93 25.83
CA ALA A 299 -9.05 35.13 25.19
C ALA A 299 -7.98 34.11 25.67
N ARG A 300 -8.00 33.77 26.97
CA ARG A 300 -7.11 32.77 27.57
C ARG A 300 -7.31 31.34 27.02
N ASP A 301 -8.55 30.97 26.75
CA ASP A 301 -8.91 29.62 26.25
C ASP A 301 -8.58 29.51 24.74
N ALA A 302 -8.71 30.61 24.00
CA ALA A 302 -8.30 30.70 22.59
C ALA A 302 -6.78 30.59 22.42
N GLU A 303 -6.01 31.26 23.29
CA GLU A 303 -4.54 31.16 23.28
C GLU A 303 -4.07 29.74 23.60
N ALA A 304 -4.64 29.12 24.64
CA ALA A 304 -4.34 27.73 24.99
C ALA A 304 -4.65 26.76 23.84
N LEU A 305 -5.78 26.93 23.17
CA LEU A 305 -6.15 26.13 22.00
C LEU A 305 -5.12 26.27 20.86
N GLN A 306 -4.68 27.49 20.54
CA GLN A 306 -3.66 27.70 19.51
C GLN A 306 -2.33 27.03 19.87
N GLN A 307 -1.92 27.09 21.13
CA GLN A 307 -0.70 26.41 21.60
C GLN A 307 -0.82 24.89 21.45
N ASN A 308 -1.99 24.31 21.76
CA ASN A 308 -2.25 22.88 21.61
C ASN A 308 -2.25 22.43 20.15
N ILE A 309 -2.84 23.24 19.25
CA ILE A 309 -2.81 22.98 17.80
C ILE A 309 -1.36 22.93 17.31
N ARG A 310 -0.55 23.94 17.62
CA ARG A 310 0.87 23.99 17.23
C ARG A 310 1.65 22.80 17.77
N LEU A 311 1.38 22.39 19.01
CA LEU A 311 2.01 21.22 19.60
C LEU A 311 1.63 19.94 18.85
N ALA A 312 0.34 19.75 18.55
CA ALA A 312 -0.14 18.59 17.80
C ALA A 312 0.48 18.51 16.41
N GLU A 313 0.51 19.62 15.67
CA GLU A 313 1.17 19.72 14.35
C GLU A 313 2.67 19.39 14.44
N SER A 314 3.37 19.92 15.46
CA SER A 314 4.80 19.64 15.68
C SER A 314 5.10 18.15 15.98
N LEU A 315 4.09 17.42 16.48
CA LEU A 315 4.15 15.99 16.79
C LEU A 315 3.56 15.13 15.65
N GLY A 316 3.29 15.74 14.50
CA GLY A 316 2.85 15.05 13.28
C GLY A 316 1.36 14.71 13.24
N ALA A 317 0.53 15.35 14.06
CA ALA A 317 -0.92 15.19 14.01
C ALA A 317 -1.53 15.89 12.79
N THR A 318 -2.58 15.29 12.22
CA THR A 318 -3.51 16.03 11.36
C THR A 318 -4.55 16.71 12.24
N VAL A 319 -4.51 18.03 12.33
CA VAL A 319 -5.47 18.79 13.17
C VAL A 319 -6.79 18.96 12.41
N VAL A 320 -7.89 18.59 13.05
CA VAL A 320 -9.24 18.71 12.49
C VAL A 320 -10.14 19.49 13.44
N ARG A 321 -10.82 20.50 12.89
CA ARG A 321 -11.88 21.24 13.58
C ARG A 321 -13.23 20.71 13.10
N VAL A 322 -14.06 20.29 14.04
CA VAL A 322 -15.40 19.78 13.77
C VAL A 322 -16.39 20.74 14.40
N HIS A 323 -17.33 21.26 13.61
CA HIS A 323 -18.42 22.08 14.16
C HIS A 323 -19.56 21.17 14.58
N ALA A 324 -19.95 21.21 15.85
CA ALA A 324 -21.09 20.45 16.34
C ALA A 324 -21.76 21.13 17.53
N ALA A 325 -23.08 20.99 17.65
CA ALA A 325 -23.82 21.52 18.79
C ALA A 325 -23.36 20.88 20.12
N LYS A 326 -22.97 19.60 20.09
CA LYS A 326 -22.41 18.87 21.22
C LYS A 326 -21.08 18.22 20.86
N PRO A 327 -20.06 18.28 21.75
CA PRO A 327 -18.76 17.63 21.53
C PRO A 327 -18.86 16.14 21.20
N ALA A 328 -19.72 15.40 21.90
CA ALA A 328 -19.89 13.96 21.70
C ALA A 328 -20.32 13.61 20.26
N GLU A 329 -21.32 14.33 19.74
CA GLU A 329 -21.85 14.09 18.40
C GLU A 329 -20.80 14.38 17.32
N GLY A 330 -20.04 15.47 17.48
CA GLY A 330 -18.95 15.80 16.56
C GLY A 330 -17.82 14.77 16.57
N LEU A 331 -17.41 14.31 17.76
CA LEU A 331 -16.36 13.30 17.90
C LEU A 331 -16.79 11.93 17.36
N ILE A 332 -18.03 11.50 17.62
CA ILE A 332 -18.58 10.23 17.09
C ILE A 332 -18.65 10.28 15.57
N ALA A 333 -19.21 11.35 15.00
CA ALA A 333 -19.34 11.50 13.56
C ALA A 333 -17.97 11.50 12.86
N PHE A 334 -16.98 12.17 13.46
CA PHE A 334 -15.60 12.12 12.94
C PHE A 334 -15.00 10.72 13.06
N ALA A 335 -15.13 10.07 14.22
CA ALA A 335 -14.56 8.74 14.45
C ALA A 335 -15.12 7.68 13.51
N GLN A 336 -16.42 7.71 13.25
CA GLN A 336 -17.07 6.80 12.30
C GLN A 336 -16.64 7.08 10.86
N ARG A 337 -16.58 8.36 10.46
CA ARG A 337 -16.17 8.74 9.10
C ARG A 337 -14.73 8.35 8.77
N GLU A 338 -13.82 8.56 9.71
CA GLU A 338 -12.39 8.27 9.51
C GLU A 338 -12.01 6.84 9.91
N GLY A 339 -12.94 6.05 10.47
CA GLY A 339 -12.67 4.69 10.95
C GLY A 339 -11.63 4.66 12.07
N VAL A 340 -11.80 5.48 13.10
CA VAL A 340 -10.94 5.57 14.29
C VAL A 340 -11.05 4.29 15.11
N THR A 341 -9.90 3.70 15.48
CA THR A 341 -9.85 2.47 16.28
C THR A 341 -9.22 2.67 17.65
N HIS A 342 -8.53 3.79 17.85
CA HIS A 342 -7.93 4.17 19.15
C HIS A 342 -8.28 5.62 19.44
N VAL A 343 -8.94 5.88 20.55
CA VAL A 343 -9.29 7.24 20.96
C VAL A 343 -8.65 7.60 22.29
N VAL A 344 -8.07 8.79 22.36
CA VAL A 344 -7.43 9.31 23.57
C VAL A 344 -8.23 10.52 24.06
N PHE A 345 -8.72 10.42 25.29
CA PHE A 345 -9.40 11.49 26.00
C PHE A 345 -8.54 12.01 27.15
N GLY A 346 -8.60 13.31 27.44
CA GLY A 346 -8.16 13.84 28.72
C GLY A 346 -9.24 13.66 29.77
N GLN A 347 -8.87 13.30 31.00
CA GLN A 347 -9.76 13.47 32.14
C GLN A 347 -10.03 14.98 32.32
N THR A 348 -11.26 15.40 32.61
CA THR A 348 -11.61 16.82 32.81
C THR A 348 -11.46 17.25 34.26
N ALA A 349 -10.98 18.48 34.50
CA ALA A 349 -10.71 19.03 35.84
C ALA A 349 -11.97 19.50 36.61
N ARG A 350 -13.17 19.22 36.08
CA ARG A 350 -14.43 19.64 36.71
C ARG A 350 -15.12 18.44 37.35
N SER A 351 -15.12 18.49 38.68
CA SER A 351 -15.83 17.73 39.72
C SER A 351 -16.47 16.39 39.36
N ARG A 352 -16.19 15.39 40.21
CA ARG A 352 -16.77 14.04 40.25
C ARG A 352 -18.32 14.03 40.31
N TRP A 353 -18.97 15.18 40.56
CA TRP A 353 -20.42 15.38 40.49
C TRP A 353 -20.98 15.66 39.08
N GLU A 354 -20.21 16.24 38.16
CA GLU A 354 -20.63 16.29 36.74
C GLU A 354 -20.48 14.93 36.06
N LEU A 355 -19.66 14.00 36.59
CA LEU A 355 -19.55 12.64 36.07
C LEU A 355 -20.88 11.85 36.18
N LEU A 356 -21.71 12.16 37.17
CA LEU A 356 -23.04 11.55 37.33
C LEU A 356 -24.08 12.10 36.34
N TRP A 357 -23.83 13.27 35.73
CA TRP A 357 -24.72 13.89 34.71
C TRP A 357 -24.12 13.93 33.29
N ARG A 358 -22.81 13.70 33.13
CA ARG A 358 -22.07 13.68 31.85
C ARG A 358 -21.40 12.34 31.52
N GLY A 359 -21.81 11.25 32.16
CA GLY A 359 -21.64 9.87 31.67
C GLY A 359 -22.39 9.61 30.37
N SER A 360 -22.23 10.48 29.37
CA SER A 360 -22.86 10.34 28.05
C SER A 360 -21.91 10.56 26.90
N THR A 361 -20.81 11.31 27.02
CA THR A 361 -19.90 11.47 25.88
C THR A 361 -19.06 10.23 25.63
N LEU A 362 -18.41 9.71 26.69
CA LEU A 362 -17.62 8.49 26.60
C LEU A 362 -18.52 7.27 26.40
N ASP A 363 -19.60 7.17 27.18
CA ASP A 363 -20.54 6.05 27.09
C ASP A 363 -21.27 6.03 25.73
N ARG A 364 -21.75 7.18 25.21
CA ARG A 364 -22.29 7.22 23.84
C ARG A 364 -21.23 6.98 22.77
N PHE A 365 -19.98 7.37 23.00
CA PHE A 365 -18.90 7.09 22.06
C PHE A 365 -18.62 5.59 22.00
N LEU A 366 -18.57 4.91 23.15
CA LEU A 366 -18.42 3.46 23.24
C LEU A 366 -19.63 2.71 22.65
N GLU A 367 -20.85 3.22 22.84
CA GLU A 367 -22.05 2.67 22.18
C GLU A 367 -22.04 2.86 20.66
N ALA A 368 -21.54 4.00 20.16
CA ALA A 368 -21.56 4.33 18.74
C ALA A 368 -20.32 3.86 17.95
N VAL A 369 -19.23 3.56 18.66
CA VAL A 369 -17.94 3.11 18.09
C VAL A 369 -17.42 1.92 18.94
N PRO A 370 -18.12 0.77 18.91
CA PRO A 370 -17.87 -0.35 19.82
C PRO A 370 -16.49 -1.00 19.63
N ASP A 371 -15.91 -0.88 18.44
CA ASP A 371 -14.62 -1.48 18.10
C ASP A 371 -13.42 -0.57 18.43
N ALA A 372 -13.64 0.61 19.04
CA ALA A 372 -12.56 1.54 19.39
C ALA A 372 -12.04 1.32 20.82
N THR A 373 -10.72 1.19 20.96
CA THR A 373 -10.06 1.24 22.27
C THR A 373 -10.07 2.66 22.80
N VAL A 374 -10.60 2.86 24.00
CA VAL A 374 -10.59 4.17 24.68
C VAL A 374 -9.50 4.24 25.73
N GLN A 375 -8.62 5.24 25.62
CA GLN A 375 -7.64 5.57 26.65
C GLN A 375 -7.93 6.94 27.27
N VAL A 376 -8.09 6.96 28.60
CA VAL A 376 -8.26 8.19 29.38
C VAL A 376 -6.94 8.57 30.05
N VAL A 377 -6.45 9.77 29.79
CA VAL A 377 -5.23 10.31 30.39
C VAL A 377 -5.60 11.04 31.68
N PRO A 378 -5.11 10.58 32.86
CA PRO A 378 -5.51 11.15 34.14
C PRO A 378 -4.94 12.56 34.38
N LEU A 379 -5.70 13.35 35.14
CA LEU A 379 -5.28 14.65 35.67
C LEU A 379 -4.66 14.46 37.05
N ASN A 380 -3.47 15.01 37.26
CA ASN A 380 -2.65 15.00 38.48
C ASN A 380 -1.74 13.76 38.68
N GLY A 381 -0.43 14.04 38.69
CA GLY A 381 0.46 13.48 39.70
C GLY A 381 0.77 14.61 40.68
N HIS A 382 0.11 14.62 41.84
CA HIS A 382 0.64 15.37 42.97
C HIS A 382 2.00 14.75 43.31
N GLY A 383 3.06 15.57 43.33
CA GLY A 383 4.27 15.23 44.06
C GLY A 383 3.86 14.95 45.50
N GLN A 384 4.04 13.71 45.93
CA GLN A 384 4.05 13.37 47.35
C GLN A 384 5.49 13.56 47.82
N HIS A 385 5.64 14.47 48.80
CA HIS A 385 6.74 14.74 49.73
C HIS A 385 8.14 14.22 49.43
#